data_AF-A0A934N559-F1
#
_entry.id   AF-A0A934N559-F1
#
_cell.length_a   1.000
_cell.length_b   1.000
_cell.length_c   1.000
_cell.angle_alpha   90.00
_cell.angle_beta   90.00
_cell.angle_gamma   90.00
#
_symmetry.space_group_name_H-M   'P 1'
#
loop_
_entity.id
_entity.type
_entity.pdbx_description
1 polymer ?
#
loop_
_entity_poly.entity_id
_entity_poly.type
_entity_poly.pdbx_seq_one_letter_code
_entity_poly.pdbx_strand_id
1 'polypeptide(L)'
;MSESGARDLQLRWRYFSLTQVNNQQEGWTVWGASADDPGAKGRLAFHAAEASRLQGRFDNFHAALLEARHAEGLDLDDRAVIEEVAGLAGLDLDRFRGDLADGSLIQALARDHREAVDQLGVFGTPTFHLPGRGAAYVRVRPAPEGEAALRVFDQVVSITAEEPYFLELKRSRRRPQEPGAVSLPAAEAPVARSSGSRPRGS
;
A
#
# COMPACT_ATOMS: atom_id res chain seq x y z
N MET A 1 24.69 14.81 -2.05
CA MET A 1 24.18 14.80 -3.44
C MET A 1 24.23 13.37 -3.91
N SER A 2 23.09 12.68 -3.95
CA SER A 2 23.02 11.32 -4.48
C SER A 2 22.33 11.39 -5.83
N GLU A 3 23.14 11.43 -6.89
CA GLU A 3 22.68 11.24 -8.25
C GLU A 3 22.28 9.77 -8.44
N SER A 4 20.99 9.50 -8.64
CA SER A 4 20.55 8.31 -9.37
C SER A 4 19.95 8.78 -10.71
N GLY A 5 20.78 9.43 -11.53
CA GLY A 5 20.44 10.05 -12.80
C GLY A 5 20.35 9.08 -14.00
N ALA A 6 19.76 7.91 -13.87
CA ALA A 6 19.69 6.96 -14.99
C ALA A 6 18.53 7.21 -15.96
N ARG A 7 17.48 7.94 -15.53
CA ARG A 7 16.30 8.28 -16.32
C ARG A 7 15.79 9.66 -15.90
N ASP A 8 15.39 10.49 -16.86
CA ASP A 8 14.67 11.73 -16.59
C ASP A 8 13.19 11.39 -16.32
N LEU A 9 12.84 11.21 -15.05
CA LEU A 9 11.51 10.84 -14.61
C LEU A 9 10.84 12.03 -13.90
N GLN A 10 9.67 12.40 -14.37
CA GLN A 10 8.78 13.32 -13.66
C GLN A 10 7.76 12.52 -12.86
N LEU A 11 7.94 12.48 -11.54
CA LEU A 11 7.01 11.81 -10.64
C LEU A 11 5.91 12.79 -10.21
N ARG A 12 4.66 12.35 -10.31
CA ARG A 12 3.50 13.10 -9.78
C ARG A 12 2.68 12.21 -8.87
N TRP A 13 2.64 12.56 -7.59
CA TRP A 13 1.82 11.89 -6.59
C TRP A 13 0.36 12.28 -6.72
N ARG A 14 -0.52 11.27 -6.73
CA ARG A 14 -1.98 11.40 -6.74
C ARG A 14 -2.57 10.60 -5.60
N TYR A 15 -3.67 11.07 -5.05
CA TYR A 15 -4.32 10.40 -3.93
C TYR A 15 -5.29 9.32 -4.35
N PHE A 16 -5.37 8.28 -3.54
CA PHE A 16 -6.37 7.22 -3.64
C PHE A 16 -6.72 6.73 -2.25
N SER A 17 -8.00 6.74 -1.89
CA SER A 17 -8.47 6.26 -0.58
C SER A 17 -8.95 4.82 -0.66
N LEU A 18 -8.27 3.92 0.06
CA LEU A 18 -8.75 2.55 0.28
C LEU A 18 -10.04 2.53 1.11
N THR A 19 -10.18 3.49 2.04
CA THR A 19 -11.41 3.65 2.84
C THR A 19 -12.60 3.96 1.93
N GLN A 20 -12.41 4.83 0.93
CA GLN A 20 -13.47 5.17 0.00
C GLN A 20 -13.83 4.01 -0.93
N VAL A 21 -12.85 3.39 -1.59
CA VAL A 21 -13.13 2.35 -2.60
C VAL A 21 -13.77 1.11 -1.99
N ASN A 22 -13.51 0.84 -0.71
CA ASN A 22 -14.07 -0.30 0.01
C ASN A 22 -15.37 0.03 0.76
N ASN A 23 -15.84 1.28 0.74
CA ASN A 23 -17.10 1.64 1.40
C ASN A 23 -18.30 1.32 0.51
N GLN A 24 -19.33 0.71 1.09
CA GLN A 24 -20.59 0.34 0.43
C GLN A 24 -21.77 1.26 0.81
N GLN A 25 -21.56 2.23 1.71
CA GLN A 25 -22.59 3.18 2.12
C GLN A 25 -22.85 4.19 1.02
N GLU A 26 -24.07 4.19 0.50
CA GLU A 26 -24.50 5.12 -0.53
C GLU A 26 -24.44 6.57 -0.05
N GLY A 27 -23.92 7.47 -0.88
CA GLY A 27 -23.81 8.91 -0.59
C GLY A 27 -22.71 9.30 0.41
N TRP A 28 -22.14 8.37 1.17
CA TRP A 28 -21.02 8.65 2.07
C TRP A 28 -19.72 8.77 1.27
N THR A 29 -18.90 9.76 1.64
CA THR A 29 -17.53 9.87 1.11
C THR A 29 -16.54 10.27 2.19
N VAL A 30 -15.30 9.77 2.09
CA VAL A 30 -14.22 10.11 3.04
C VAL A 30 -13.91 11.61 3.05
N TRP A 31 -14.11 12.30 1.93
CA TRP A 31 -13.92 13.75 1.80
C TRP A 31 -15.17 14.55 2.21
N GLY A 32 -16.35 13.92 2.26
CA GLY A 32 -17.59 14.52 2.78
C GLY A 32 -17.83 14.24 4.26
N ALA A 33 -17.13 13.26 4.84
CA ALA A 33 -17.20 12.92 6.24
C ALA A 33 -16.65 14.03 7.15
N SER A 34 -17.22 14.12 8.36
CA SER A 34 -16.71 14.97 9.44
C SER A 34 -15.26 14.62 9.78
N ALA A 35 -14.49 15.59 10.27
CA ALA A 35 -13.11 15.36 10.69
C ALA A 35 -13.01 14.34 11.84
N ASP A 36 -14.04 14.24 12.68
CA ASP A 36 -14.11 13.33 13.83
C ASP A 36 -14.78 11.99 13.51
N ASP A 37 -15.13 11.73 12.23
CA ASP A 37 -15.73 10.46 11.83
C ASP A 37 -14.71 9.32 11.95
N PRO A 38 -14.90 8.34 12.86
CA PRO A 38 -13.96 7.23 13.04
C PRO A 38 -13.88 6.30 11.82
N GLY A 39 -14.89 6.35 10.94
CA GLY A 39 -14.93 5.62 9.67
C GLY A 39 -14.11 6.29 8.56
N ALA A 40 -13.74 7.57 8.69
CA ALA A 40 -12.98 8.31 7.68
C ALA A 40 -11.46 8.08 7.78
N LYS A 41 -11.04 6.82 7.90
CA LYS A 41 -9.63 6.43 8.07
C LYS A 41 -8.72 6.97 6.97
N GLY A 42 -7.59 7.55 7.37
CA GLY A 42 -6.58 8.17 6.51
C GLY A 42 -6.93 9.58 6.03
N ARG A 43 -8.13 10.10 6.33
CA ARG A 43 -8.57 11.44 5.90
C ARG A 43 -7.62 12.51 6.43
N LEU A 44 -7.16 12.39 7.68
CA LEU A 44 -6.22 13.33 8.27
C LEU A 44 -4.89 13.37 7.51
N ALA A 45 -4.32 12.21 7.20
CA ALA A 45 -3.05 12.12 6.47
C ALA A 45 -3.14 12.77 5.08
N PHE A 46 -4.26 12.63 4.36
CA PHE A 46 -4.46 13.30 3.07
C PHE A 46 -4.50 14.83 3.23
N HIS A 47 -5.20 15.31 4.26
CA HIS A 47 -5.34 16.73 4.55
C HIS A 47 -3.99 17.36 4.92
N ALA A 48 -3.24 16.70 5.80
CA ALA A 48 -1.89 17.05 6.18
C ALA A 48 -0.94 17.09 4.97
N ALA A 49 -1.07 16.13 4.06
CA ALA A 49 -0.26 16.08 2.87
C ALA A 49 -0.52 17.29 1.95
N GLU A 50 -1.76 17.76 1.80
CA GLU A 50 -2.04 19.02 1.08
C GLU A 50 -1.49 20.25 1.81
N ALA A 51 -1.62 20.34 3.12
CA ALA A 51 -1.01 21.42 3.91
C ALA A 51 0.51 21.48 3.70
N SER A 52 1.18 20.33 3.62
CA SER A 52 2.61 20.25 3.32
C SER A 52 2.96 20.72 1.89
N ARG A 53 2.07 20.55 0.90
CA ARG A 53 2.26 21.07 -0.47
C ARG A 53 2.26 22.59 -0.49
N LEU A 54 1.39 23.23 0.29
CA LEU A 54 1.34 24.69 0.40
C LEU A 54 2.64 25.29 0.95
N GLN A 55 3.45 24.49 1.64
CA GLN A 55 4.76 24.87 2.16
C GLN A 55 5.94 24.38 1.29
N GLY A 56 5.68 23.68 0.18
CA GLY A 56 6.75 23.08 -0.64
C GLY A 56 7.52 21.97 0.08
N ARG A 57 6.88 21.27 1.01
CA ARG A 57 7.47 20.21 1.85
C ARG A 57 6.87 18.82 1.62
N PHE A 58 6.05 18.66 0.59
CA PHE A 58 5.32 17.43 0.33
C PHE A 58 6.20 16.19 0.24
N ASP A 59 7.29 16.21 -0.52
CA ASP A 59 8.09 14.99 -0.70
C ASP A 59 8.72 14.51 0.61
N ASN A 60 9.28 15.43 1.40
CA ASN A 60 9.85 15.12 2.71
C ASN A 60 8.78 14.61 3.68
N PHE A 61 7.65 15.31 3.75
CA PHE A 61 6.56 14.95 4.66
C PHE A 61 5.89 13.64 4.25
N HIS A 62 5.66 13.42 2.96
CA HIS A 62 5.05 12.20 2.44
C HIS A 62 5.95 10.98 2.68
N ALA A 63 7.26 11.10 2.45
CA ALA A 63 8.21 10.04 2.77
C ALA A 63 8.20 9.71 4.27
N ALA A 64 8.18 10.73 5.14
CA ALA A 64 8.13 10.54 6.58
C ALA A 64 6.81 9.89 7.05
N LEU A 65 5.67 10.23 6.45
CA LEU A 65 4.38 9.57 6.73
C LEU A 65 4.41 8.08 6.35
N LEU A 66 5.02 7.73 5.22
CA LEU A 66 5.16 6.34 4.80
C LEU A 66 6.04 5.54 5.77
N GLU A 67 7.13 6.12 6.24
CA GLU A 67 7.99 5.50 7.26
C GLU A 67 7.25 5.29 8.58
N ALA A 68 6.65 6.35 9.13
CA ALA A 68 5.86 6.31 10.35
C ALA A 68 4.78 5.21 10.31
N ARG A 69 4.10 5.05 9.17
CA ARG A 69 3.06 4.02 9.03
C ARG A 69 3.60 2.61 8.81
N HIS A 70 4.59 2.45 7.94
CA HIS A 70 4.96 1.14 7.42
C HIS A 70 6.17 0.51 8.11
N ALA A 71 7.09 1.32 8.64
CA ALA A 71 8.23 0.84 9.41
C ALA A 71 7.93 0.86 10.91
N GLU A 72 7.31 1.94 11.41
CA GLU A 72 7.10 2.15 12.84
C GLU A 72 5.70 1.71 13.33
N GLY A 73 4.74 1.58 12.41
CA GLY A 73 3.40 1.11 12.73
C GLY A 73 2.52 2.16 13.43
N LEU A 74 2.86 3.44 13.32
CA LEU A 74 2.12 4.55 13.92
C LEU A 74 0.74 4.75 13.25
N ASP A 75 -0.19 5.35 13.99
CA ASP A 75 -1.53 5.68 13.51
C ASP A 75 -1.53 7.08 12.88
N LEU A 76 -1.81 7.16 11.58
CA LEU A 76 -1.87 8.43 10.86
C LEU A 76 -3.22 9.15 10.98
N ASP A 77 -4.16 8.58 11.73
CA ASP A 77 -5.36 9.29 12.18
C ASP A 77 -5.16 9.99 13.53
N ASP A 78 -4.02 9.80 14.18
CA ASP A 78 -3.64 10.55 15.39
C ASP A 78 -3.02 11.91 15.01
N ARG A 79 -3.62 13.00 15.52
CA ARG A 79 -3.14 14.36 15.31
C ARG A 79 -1.72 14.56 15.85
N ALA A 80 -1.39 13.96 17.00
CA ALA A 80 -0.08 14.12 17.61
C ALA A 80 1.02 13.51 16.72
N VAL A 81 0.79 12.32 16.18
CA VAL A 81 1.69 11.66 15.22
C VAL A 81 1.89 12.54 13.98
N ILE A 82 0.80 13.06 13.41
CA ILE A 82 0.87 13.91 12.21
C ILE A 82 1.64 15.21 12.46
N GLU A 83 1.45 15.86 13.61
CA GLU A 83 2.20 17.07 13.96
C GLU A 83 3.68 16.79 14.24
N GLU A 84 4.00 15.66 14.89
CA GLU A 84 5.39 15.24 15.12
C GLU A 84 6.12 15.02 13.79
N VAL A 85 5.51 14.25 12.88
CA VAL A 85 6.06 14.01 11.54
C VAL A 85 6.19 15.30 10.75
N ALA A 86 5.23 16.24 10.88
CA ALA A 86 5.30 17.54 10.22
C ALA A 86 6.49 18.37 10.73
N GLY A 87 6.73 18.37 12.04
CA GLY A 87 7.87 19.04 12.65
C GLY A 87 9.20 18.47 12.16
N LEU A 88 9.34 17.14 12.15
CA LEU A 88 10.54 16.45 11.66
C LEU A 88 10.78 16.69 10.16
N ALA A 89 9.72 16.81 9.37
CA ALA A 89 9.79 17.15 7.96
C ALA A 89 10.08 18.64 7.68
N GLY A 90 10.18 19.47 8.72
CA GLY A 90 10.55 20.88 8.63
C GLY A 90 9.43 21.79 8.14
N LEU A 91 8.17 21.47 8.50
CA LEU A 91 7.03 22.37 8.30
C LEU A 91 6.97 23.43 9.40
N ASP A 92 6.47 24.61 9.03
CA ASP A 92 5.97 25.58 10.00
C ASP A 92 4.69 25.02 10.62
N LEU A 93 4.75 24.67 11.91
CA LEU A 93 3.65 24.02 12.61
C LEU A 93 2.46 24.94 12.86
N ASP A 94 2.68 26.24 13.04
CA ASP A 94 1.56 27.16 13.28
C ASP A 94 0.77 27.37 11.99
N ARG A 95 1.47 27.54 10.87
CA ARG A 95 0.83 27.54 9.54
C ARG A 95 0.15 26.20 9.24
N PHE A 96 0.83 25.08 9.52
CA PHE A 96 0.31 23.74 9.26
C PHE A 96 -1.00 23.47 10.02
N ARG A 97 -1.08 23.86 11.30
CA ARG A 97 -2.32 23.76 12.09
C ARG A 97 -3.45 24.60 11.51
N GLY A 98 -3.14 25.81 11.03
CA GLY A 98 -4.10 26.66 10.33
C GLY A 98 -4.63 26.00 9.05
N ASP A 99 -3.73 25.48 8.22
CA ASP A 99 -4.07 24.78 6.97
C ASP A 99 -4.89 23.50 7.25
N LEU A 100 -4.61 22.78 8.34
CA LEU A 100 -5.39 21.60 8.76
C LEU A 100 -6.84 21.92 9.14
N ALA A 101 -7.16 23.18 9.46
CA ALA A 101 -8.54 23.61 9.70
C ALA A 101 -9.28 23.96 8.40
N ASP A 102 -8.58 24.14 7.27
CA ASP A 102 -9.19 24.44 5.98
C ASP A 102 -9.79 23.18 5.35
N GLY A 103 -11.09 22.97 5.55
CA GLY A 103 -11.83 21.85 4.96
C GLY A 103 -11.76 21.78 3.43
N SER A 104 -11.38 22.85 2.72
CA SER A 104 -11.26 22.84 1.25
C SER A 104 -10.12 21.95 0.75
N LEU A 105 -9.04 21.76 1.53
CA LEU A 105 -7.88 20.98 1.09
C LEU A 105 -8.23 19.50 0.83
N ILE A 106 -9.24 18.95 1.51
CA ILE A 106 -9.66 17.56 1.28
C ILE A 106 -10.24 17.33 -0.12
N GLN A 107 -10.63 18.40 -0.83
CA GLN A 107 -11.17 18.27 -2.18
C GLN A 107 -10.13 17.78 -3.19
N ALA A 108 -8.83 17.94 -2.90
CA ALA A 108 -7.77 17.34 -3.71
C ALA A 108 -7.86 15.81 -3.71
N LEU A 109 -8.13 15.19 -2.56
CA LEU A 109 -8.38 13.75 -2.47
C LEU A 109 -9.62 13.36 -3.30
N ALA A 110 -10.70 14.13 -3.19
CA ALA A 110 -11.94 13.85 -3.89
C ALA A 110 -11.76 13.86 -5.42
N ARG A 111 -11.03 14.86 -5.93
CA ARG A 111 -10.71 15.00 -7.36
C ARG A 111 -9.81 13.86 -7.83
N ASP A 112 -8.68 13.64 -7.15
CA ASP A 112 -7.68 12.65 -7.56
C ASP A 112 -8.24 11.23 -7.49
N HIS A 113 -9.02 10.90 -6.46
CA HIS A 113 -9.64 9.58 -6.33
C HIS A 113 -10.70 9.32 -7.41
N ARG A 114 -11.54 10.30 -7.72
CA ARG A 114 -12.54 10.19 -8.80
C ARG A 114 -11.86 10.03 -10.17
N GLU A 115 -10.83 10.81 -10.46
CA GLU A 115 -10.03 10.64 -11.67
C GLU A 115 -9.45 9.20 -11.76
N ALA A 116 -8.88 8.72 -10.64
CA ALA A 116 -8.30 7.38 -10.58
C ALA A 116 -9.33 6.27 -10.83
N VAL A 117 -10.51 6.32 -10.22
CA VAL A 117 -11.56 5.30 -10.39
C VAL A 117 -12.25 5.43 -11.75
N ASP A 118 -12.80 6.60 -12.04
CA ASP A 118 -13.74 6.79 -13.15
C ASP A 118 -13.04 6.83 -14.52
N GLN A 119 -11.81 7.33 -14.57
CA GLN A 119 -11.09 7.54 -15.83
C GLN A 119 -9.94 6.54 -16.03
N LEU A 120 -9.31 6.11 -14.94
CA LEU A 120 -8.11 5.26 -15.00
C LEU A 120 -8.36 3.81 -14.55
N GLY A 121 -9.56 3.48 -14.06
CA GLY A 121 -9.90 2.13 -13.61
C GLY A 121 -9.08 1.64 -12.41
N VAL A 122 -8.52 2.56 -11.62
CA VAL A 122 -7.71 2.23 -10.45
C VAL A 122 -8.60 1.66 -9.35
N PHE A 123 -8.27 0.45 -8.91
CA PHE A 123 -9.01 -0.27 -7.88
C PHE A 123 -8.24 -0.40 -6.55
N GLY A 124 -6.99 0.04 -6.49
CA GLY A 124 -6.18 -0.12 -5.29
C GLY A 124 -4.78 0.48 -5.38
N THR A 125 -4.03 0.33 -4.29
CA THR A 125 -2.67 0.86 -4.14
C THR A 125 -1.63 -0.24 -3.84
N PRO A 126 -0.39 -0.10 -4.32
CA PRO A 126 0.10 0.98 -5.17
C PRO A 126 -0.26 0.74 -6.65
N THR A 127 -0.67 1.80 -7.34
CA THR A 127 -0.90 1.83 -8.79
C THR A 127 -0.09 2.98 -9.37
N PHE A 128 0.66 2.71 -10.44
CA PHE A 128 1.27 3.77 -11.25
C PHE A 128 0.48 3.96 -12.54
N HIS A 129 0.54 5.17 -13.06
CA HIS A 129 -0.12 5.54 -14.30
C HIS A 129 0.91 6.14 -15.25
N LEU A 130 0.96 5.61 -16.46
CA LEU A 130 1.75 6.09 -17.58
C LEU A 130 0.81 6.87 -18.52
N PRO A 131 0.92 8.21 -18.60
CA PRO A 131 0.01 9.01 -19.43
C PRO A 131 -0.10 8.51 -20.87
N GLY A 132 -1.33 8.23 -21.31
CA GLY A 132 -1.62 7.71 -22.64
C GLY A 132 -1.20 6.26 -22.89
N ARG A 133 -0.66 5.57 -21.88
CA ARG A 133 -0.14 4.19 -21.97
C ARG A 133 -0.80 3.23 -20.99
N GLY A 134 -1.53 3.71 -19.99
CA GLY A 134 -2.32 2.89 -19.07
C GLY A 134 -1.82 2.96 -17.62
N ALA A 135 -2.47 2.20 -16.75
CA ALA A 135 -2.14 2.13 -15.33
C ALA A 135 -1.98 0.68 -14.90
N ALA A 136 -1.09 0.43 -13.94
CA ALA A 136 -0.91 -0.92 -13.41
C ALA A 136 -0.67 -0.94 -11.90
N TYR A 137 -1.33 -1.89 -11.28
CA TYR A 137 -1.18 -2.25 -9.88
C TYR A 137 0.03 -3.17 -9.73
N VAL A 138 1.07 -2.73 -9.01
CA VAL A 138 2.30 -3.52 -8.87
C VAL A 138 2.81 -3.53 -7.45
N ARG A 139 2.89 -4.73 -6.88
CA ARG A 139 3.48 -4.93 -5.56
C ARG A 139 4.88 -5.50 -5.70
N VAL A 140 5.84 -4.79 -5.13
CA VAL A 140 7.23 -5.24 -5.07
C VAL A 140 7.64 -5.36 -3.60
N ARG A 141 8.29 -6.47 -3.22
CA ARG A 141 8.81 -6.68 -1.86
C ARG A 141 9.88 -7.80 -1.83
N PRO A 142 11.08 -7.57 -1.25
CA PRO A 142 11.60 -6.25 -0.87
C PRO A 142 11.72 -5.33 -2.09
N ALA A 143 11.86 -4.02 -1.88
CA ALA A 143 12.11 -3.11 -2.99
C ALA A 143 13.47 -3.44 -3.62
N PRO A 144 13.58 -3.59 -4.95
CA PRO A 144 14.86 -3.74 -5.61
C PRO A 144 15.64 -2.42 -5.52
N GLU A 145 16.96 -2.53 -5.57
CA GLU A 145 17.88 -1.39 -5.49
C GLU A 145 18.82 -1.38 -6.69
N GLY A 146 19.43 -0.21 -6.97
CA GLY A 146 20.40 -0.02 -8.04
C GLY A 146 19.90 -0.51 -9.41
N GLU A 147 20.77 -1.22 -10.12
CA GLU A 147 20.47 -1.78 -11.45
C GLU A 147 19.26 -2.73 -11.46
N ALA A 148 18.98 -3.42 -10.36
CA ALA A 148 17.79 -4.28 -10.27
C ALA A 148 16.51 -3.45 -10.28
N ALA A 149 16.51 -2.28 -9.64
CA ALA A 149 15.36 -1.38 -9.64
C ALA A 149 15.05 -0.87 -11.05
N LEU A 150 16.09 -0.46 -11.79
CA LEU A 150 15.98 0.02 -13.17
C LEU A 150 15.42 -1.07 -14.09
N ARG A 151 15.96 -2.29 -14.01
CA ARG A 151 15.46 -3.42 -14.81
C ARG A 151 14.00 -3.75 -14.51
N VAL A 152 13.60 -3.79 -13.24
CA VAL A 152 12.21 -4.06 -12.85
C VAL A 152 11.29 -2.94 -13.32
N PHE A 153 11.71 -1.68 -13.21
CA PHE A 153 10.96 -0.54 -13.70
C PHE A 153 10.73 -0.62 -15.21
N ASP A 154 11.78 -0.87 -16.00
CA ASP A 154 11.67 -0.97 -17.46
C ASP A 154 10.72 -2.11 -17.90
N GLN A 155 10.76 -3.26 -17.19
CA GLN A 155 9.83 -4.39 -17.44
C GLN A 155 8.38 -4.01 -17.15
N VAL A 156 8.16 -3.34 -16.02
CA VAL A 156 6.82 -2.90 -15.59
C VAL A 156 6.24 -1.88 -16.58
N VAL A 157 7.06 -0.95 -17.06
CA VAL A 157 6.66 0.04 -18.08
C VAL A 157 6.28 -0.63 -19.40
N SER A 158 7.12 -1.53 -19.92
CA SER A 158 6.85 -2.24 -21.18
C SER A 158 5.57 -3.07 -21.08
N ILE A 159 5.41 -3.89 -20.03
CA ILE A 159 4.19 -4.68 -19.83
C ILE A 159 2.94 -3.78 -19.79
N THR A 160 3.01 -2.68 -19.04
CA THR A 160 1.84 -1.79 -18.90
C THR A 160 1.48 -1.10 -20.22
N ALA A 161 2.48 -0.66 -20.99
CA ALA A 161 2.27 0.16 -22.17
C ALA A 161 2.01 -0.65 -23.45
N GLU A 162 2.49 -1.88 -23.53
CA GLU A 162 2.60 -2.63 -24.80
C GLU A 162 1.84 -3.96 -24.79
N GLU A 163 1.52 -4.51 -23.61
CA GLU A 163 1.00 -5.88 -23.50
C GLU A 163 -0.46 -5.95 -23.02
N PRO A 164 -1.45 -5.89 -23.94
CA PRO A 164 -2.87 -5.82 -23.59
C PRO A 164 -3.45 -7.13 -23.03
N TYR A 165 -2.66 -8.22 -23.03
CA TYR A 165 -3.11 -9.56 -22.64
C TYR A 165 -2.87 -9.87 -21.16
N PHE A 166 -2.04 -9.09 -20.47
CA PHE A 166 -1.75 -9.31 -19.06
C PHE A 166 -2.87 -8.73 -18.19
N LEU A 167 -3.66 -9.62 -17.58
CA LEU A 167 -4.66 -9.22 -16.58
C LEU A 167 -4.11 -9.35 -15.15
N GLU A 168 -3.44 -10.46 -14.83
CA GLU A 168 -2.81 -10.65 -13.52
C GLU A 168 -1.67 -11.67 -13.59
N LEU A 169 -0.54 -11.36 -12.94
CA LEU A 169 0.58 -12.29 -12.73
C LEU A 169 0.87 -12.43 -11.24
N LYS A 170 0.62 -13.61 -10.68
CA LYS A 170 0.91 -13.95 -9.28
C LYS A 170 2.02 -15.00 -9.22
N ARG A 171 3.11 -14.67 -8.52
CA ARG A 171 4.20 -15.61 -8.25
C ARG A 171 3.92 -16.39 -6.96
N SER A 172 4.05 -17.72 -7.00
CA SER A 172 4.03 -18.53 -5.77
C SER A 172 5.23 -18.18 -4.89
N ARG A 173 5.02 -18.17 -3.58
CA ARG A 173 6.08 -17.97 -2.59
C ARG A 173 6.25 -19.27 -1.82
N ARG A 174 7.44 -19.88 -1.84
CA ARG A 174 7.79 -20.85 -0.80
C ARG A 174 7.95 -20.09 0.52
N ARG A 175 7.42 -20.62 1.62
CA ARG A 175 7.88 -20.17 2.95
C ARG A 175 9.39 -20.39 3.03
N PRO A 176 10.15 -19.52 3.71
CA PRO A 176 11.47 -19.90 4.19
C PRO A 176 11.34 -21.25 4.90
N GLN A 177 12.14 -22.23 4.51
CA GLN A 177 12.24 -23.48 5.24
C GLN A 177 12.91 -23.15 6.57
N GLU A 178 12.20 -23.37 7.68
CA GLU A 178 12.78 -23.32 9.03
C GLU A 178 14.03 -24.21 9.04
N PRO A 179 15.23 -23.69 9.31
CA PRO A 179 16.41 -24.52 9.43
C PRO A 179 16.25 -25.40 10.68
N GLY A 180 15.93 -26.69 10.49
CA GLY A 180 16.00 -27.69 11.56
C GLY A 180 14.76 -28.54 11.83
N ALA A 181 13.71 -28.53 10.99
CA ALA A 181 12.67 -29.55 11.10
C ALA A 181 13.21 -30.90 10.60
N VAL A 182 13.91 -31.62 11.47
CA VAL A 182 14.21 -33.05 11.28
C VAL A 182 12.87 -33.76 11.10
N SER A 183 12.66 -34.34 9.93
CA SER A 183 11.54 -35.24 9.68
C SER A 183 11.74 -36.46 10.58
N LEU A 184 11.02 -36.52 11.70
CA LEU A 184 10.90 -37.77 12.45
C LEU A 184 10.22 -38.80 11.54
N PRO A 185 10.76 -40.03 11.41
CA PRO A 185 10.09 -41.05 10.63
C PRO A 185 8.72 -41.33 11.25
N ALA A 186 7.71 -41.48 10.39
CA ALA A 186 6.36 -41.84 10.80
C ALA A 186 6.41 -43.10 11.66
N ALA A 187 5.82 -43.04 12.86
CA ALA A 187 5.64 -44.21 13.70
C ALA A 187 4.85 -45.28 12.92
N GLU A 188 5.42 -46.47 12.80
CA GLU A 188 4.74 -47.62 12.21
C GLU A 188 3.44 -47.90 12.96
N ALA A 189 2.33 -47.96 12.23
CA ALA A 189 1.04 -48.30 12.79
C ALA A 189 1.05 -49.73 13.36
N PRO A 190 0.44 -50.00 14.53
CA PRO A 190 0.41 -51.33 15.08
C PRO A 190 -0.41 -52.27 14.19
N VAL A 191 0.22 -53.38 13.77
CA VAL A 191 -0.42 -54.50 13.07
C VAL A 191 -1.58 -55.03 13.92
N ALA A 192 -2.81 -54.87 13.40
CA ALA A 192 -4.00 -55.48 13.97
C ALA A 192 -3.85 -57.01 13.90
N ARG A 193 -3.76 -57.67 15.07
CA ARG A 193 -3.85 -59.13 15.14
C ARG A 193 -5.29 -59.55 14.84
N SER A 194 -5.51 -60.19 13.70
CA SER A 194 -6.79 -60.82 13.38
C SER A 194 -7.07 -61.95 14.37
N SER A 195 -8.12 -61.81 15.16
CA SER A 195 -8.71 -62.89 15.94
C SER A 195 -9.57 -63.78 15.05
N GLY A 196 -9.08 -64.98 14.77
CA GLY A 196 -9.81 -66.11 14.18
C GLY A 196 -8.81 -67.27 14.11
N SER A 197 -9.05 -68.49 14.58
CA SER A 197 -10.27 -69.17 15.00
C SER A 197 -9.81 -70.36 15.86
N ARG A 198 -10.62 -70.84 16.81
CA ARG A 198 -10.50 -72.23 17.29
C ARG A 198 -11.90 -72.84 17.42
N PRO A 199 -12.21 -73.90 16.66
CA PRO A 199 -13.17 -74.89 17.11
C PRO A 199 -12.48 -75.85 18.07
N ARG A 200 -13.16 -76.23 19.16
CA ARG A 200 -12.81 -77.39 19.99
C ARG A 200 -13.63 -78.57 19.50
N GLY A 201 -12.96 -79.68 19.21
CA GLY A 201 -13.61 -80.97 18.97
C GLY A 201 -13.82 -81.75 20.26
N SER A 202 -14.95 -82.43 20.33
CA SER A 202 -15.07 -83.87 20.60
C SER A 202 -16.42 -84.33 20.04
#